data_AF-A0A7V2UH05-F1
#
_entry.id   AF-A0A7V2UH05-F1
#
_cell.length_a   1.000
_cell.length_b   1.000
_cell.length_c   1.000
_cell.angle_alpha   90.00
_cell.angle_beta   90.00
_cell.angle_gamma   90.00
#
_symmetry.space_group_name_H-M   'P 1'
#
loop_
_entity.id
_entity.type
_entity.pdbx_description
1 polymer ?
#
loop_
_entity_poly.entity_id
_entity_poly.type
_entity_poly.pdbx_seq_one_letter_code
_entity_poly.pdbx_strand_id
1 'polypeptide(L)' 'MNLPHLPARVRLIDVGPRDGLQNEKQPVPAAVKIELVHRLQAAGLQEVEVTS' A
#
# COMPACT_ATOMS: atom_id res chain seq x y z
N MET A 1 -13.92 -0.30 25.37
CA MET A 1 -14.35 0.96 24.72
C MET A 1 -15.24 0.57 23.54
N ASN A 2 -16.53 0.85 23.63
CA ASN A 2 -17.44 0.73 22.49
C ASN A 2 -17.48 2.12 21.84
N LEU A 3 -16.92 2.28 20.63
CA LEU A 3 -16.93 3.55 19.90
C LEU A 3 -18.15 3.52 18.95
N PRO A 4 -19.29 4.12 19.32
CA PRO A 4 -20.61 3.84 18.75
C PRO A 4 -20.80 4.28 17.29
N HIS A 5 -19.76 4.76 16.60
CA HIS A 5 -19.85 5.33 15.25
C HIS A 5 -18.76 4.82 14.29
N LEU A 6 -17.95 3.83 14.68
CA LEU A 6 -16.96 3.27 13.77
C LEU A 6 -17.56 2.13 12.93
N PRO A 7 -17.19 2.03 11.65
CA PRO A 7 -17.62 0.92 10.81
C PRO A 7 -17.06 -0.40 11.33
N ALA A 8 -17.85 -1.47 11.21
CA ALA A 8 -17.46 -2.83 11.63
C ALA A 8 -16.31 -3.42 10.77
N ARG A 9 -16.06 -2.86 9.59
CA ARG A 9 -14.98 -3.24 8.68
C ARG A 9 -14.50 -2.02 7.91
N VAL A 10 -13.21 -1.97 7.66
CA VAL A 10 -12.57 -1.01 6.75
C VAL A 10 -11.86 -1.76 5.64
N ARG A 11 -11.69 -1.09 4.48
CA ARG A 11 -10.77 -1.55 3.43
C ARG A 11 -9.49 -0.75 3.56
N LEU A 12 -8.37 -1.45 3.57
CA LEU A 12 -7.04 -0.83 3.53
C LEU A 12 -6.50 -0.99 2.12
N ILE A 13 -6.21 0.14 1.48
CA ILE A 13 -5.66 0.21 0.12
C ILE A 13 -4.32 0.90 0.25
N ASP A 14 -3.24 0.20 -0.08
CA ASP A 14 -1.90 0.77 -0.02
C ASP A 14 -1.53 1.38 -1.37
N VAL A 15 -1.30 2.68 -1.36
CA VAL A 15 -0.90 3.47 -2.54
C VAL A 15 0.61 3.77 -2.55
N GLY A 16 1.36 3.25 -1.58
CA GLY A 16 2.80 3.45 -1.42
C GLY A 16 3.61 3.06 -2.67
N PRO A 17 3.36 1.90 -3.32
CA PRO A 17 4.09 1.50 -4.52
C PRO A 17 3.92 2.44 -5.71
N ARG A 18 2.80 3.16 -5.80
CA ARG A 18 2.51 4.17 -6.83
C ARG A 18 2.81 5.57 -6.34
N ASP A 19 1.93 6.13 -5.50
CA ASP A 19 1.97 7.52 -5.06
C ASP A 19 3.16 7.80 -4.15
N GLY A 20 3.44 6.88 -3.22
CA GLY A 20 4.61 7.02 -2.32
C GLY A 20 5.91 7.10 -3.11
N LEU A 21 6.17 6.10 -3.97
CA LEU A 21 7.40 6.05 -4.78
C LEU A 21 7.49 7.13 -5.87
N GLN A 22 6.37 7.69 -6.32
CA GLN A 22 6.37 8.85 -7.23
C GLN A 22 6.79 10.15 -6.54
N ASN A 23 6.54 10.27 -5.23
CA ASN A 23 6.93 11.43 -4.44
C ASN A 23 8.39 11.40 -3.96
N GLU A 24 9.09 10.28 -4.17
CA GLU A 24 10.52 10.19 -3.87
C GLU A 24 11.36 11.01 -4.84
N LYS A 25 12.36 11.72 -4.30
CA LYS A 25 13.22 12.61 -5.09
C LYS A 25 14.03 11.87 -6.15
N GLN A 26 14.31 10.59 -5.91
CA GLN A 26 15.10 9.75 -6.79
C GLN A 26 14.25 8.59 -7.30
N PRO A 27 14.37 8.23 -8.59
CA PRO A 27 13.63 7.11 -9.15
C PRO A 27 14.05 5.80 -8.48
N VAL A 28 13.08 5.07 -7.95
CA VAL A 28 13.30 3.76 -7.33
C VAL A 28 13.44 2.67 -8.40
N PRO A 29 14.47 1.80 -8.33
CA PRO A 29 14.63 0.70 -9.29
C PRO A 29 13.44 -0.27 -9.29
N ALA A 30 13.10 -0.80 -10.47
CA ALA A 30 11.95 -1.69 -10.64
C ALA A 30 11.98 -2.91 -9.71
N ALA A 31 13.15 -3.52 -9.49
CA ALA A 31 13.30 -4.66 -8.60
C ALA A 31 12.85 -4.36 -7.16
N VAL A 32 13.16 -3.15 -6.66
CA VAL A 32 12.77 -2.70 -5.33
C VAL A 32 11.25 -2.48 -5.26
N LYS A 33 10.65 -1.94 -6.33
CA LYS A 33 9.18 -1.78 -6.41
C LYS A 33 8.46 -3.13 -6.35
N ILE A 34 8.96 -4.11 -7.09
CA ILE A 34 8.41 -5.47 -7.12
C ILE A 34 8.51 -6.12 -5.74
N GLU A 35 9.66 -5.99 -5.09
CA GLU A 35 9.86 -6.53 -3.75
C GLU A 35 8.91 -5.88 -2.72
N LEU A 36 8.70 -4.57 -2.80
CA LEU A 36 7.74 -3.87 -1.94
C LEU A 36 6.33 -4.46 -2.09
N VAL A 37 5.87 -4.67 -3.31
CA VAL A 37 4.54 -5.27 -3.56
C VAL A 37 4.43 -6.66 -2.97
N HIS A 38 5.43 -7.52 -3.16
CA HIS A 38 5.44 -8.86 -2.57
C HIS A 38 5.39 -8.83 -1.04
N ARG A 39 6.11 -7.88 -0.41
CA ARG A 39 6.08 -7.70 1.04
C ARG A 39 4.71 -7.23 1.53
N LEU A 40 4.05 -6.32 0.82
CA LEU A 40 2.69 -5.88 1.15
C LEU A 40 1.67 -7.02 1.04
N GLN A 41 1.80 -7.86 0.00
CA GLN A 41 0.99 -9.08 -0.13
C GLN A 41 1.24 -10.06 1.02
N ALA A 42 2.50 -10.32 1.36
CA ALA A 42 2.86 -11.20 2.48
C ALA A 42 2.37 -10.65 3.84
N ALA A 43 2.22 -9.33 3.98
CA ALA A 43 1.63 -8.68 5.15
C ALA A 43 0.10 -8.80 5.21
N GLY A 44 -0.54 -9.43 4.22
CA GLY A 44 -1.97 -9.68 4.19
C GLY A 44 -2.80 -8.54 3.59
N LEU A 45 -2.17 -7.58 2.92
CA LEU A 45 -2.91 -6.57 2.17
C LEU A 45 -3.59 -7.22 0.96
N GLN A 46 -4.89 -6.93 0.83
CA GLN A 46 -5.70 -7.45 -0.27
C GLN A 46 -5.71 -6.51 -1.47
N GLU A 47 -5.42 -5.23 -1.26
CA GLU A 47 -5.49 -4.20 -2.29
C GLU A 47 -4.25 -3.30 -2.22
N VAL A 48 -3.55 -3.17 -3.34
CA VAL A 48 -2.34 -2.37 -3.49
C VAL A 48 -2.37 -1.71 -4.87
N GLU A 49 -2.13 -0.40 -4.92
CA GLU A 49 -2.00 0.36 -6.17
C GLU A 49 -0.53 0.41 -6.59
N VAL A 50 -0.23 -0.15 -7.77
CA VAL A 50 1.16 -0.39 -8.21
C VAL A 50 1.60 0.53 -9.34
N THR A 51 0.69 0.93 -10.23
CA THR A 51 0.99 1.79 -11.37
C THR A 51 -0.30 2.41 -11.94
N SER A 52 -0.14 3.45 -12.78
CA SER A 52 -1.22 4.15 -13.49
C SER A 52 -1.41 3.60 -14.90
#